data_AF-A0A1T3NLG3-F1
#
_entry.id   AF-A0A1T3NLG3-F1
#
_cell.length_a   1.000
_cell.length_b   1.000
_cell.length_c   1.000
_cell.angle_alpha   90.00
_cell.angle_beta   90.00
_cell.angle_gamma   90.00
#
_symmetry.space_group_name_H-M   'P 1'
#
loop_
_entity.id
_entity.type
_entity.pdbx_description
1 polymer ?
#
loop_
_entity_poly.entity_id
_entity_poly.type
_entity_poly.pdbx_seq_one_letter_code
_entity_poly.pdbx_strand_id
1 'polypeptide(L)'
;MEPIVHDGVKALSRDRLFWVEQNYLRASTLILANARLVDFHTHLALVRAWGGGELASADGLRFITPIRTLNSGPNPKYFGARRLGTTFYNFLSDQFSGLHGILIPGTQRDSFHILDGLMEQETSLRPTEITSDTHGASEMVFGLFRLLGYQFSPRLADAGSATLYRVDPTADYGPLNPLTRERINLKQITANWDDVLRVAGSLHSGTIKASEVMRDLAPGGRPTPTGKAIMEIGRLDRSAYLSTYFADELLRRRVNTQLNRQESRHNLARKIFHGQKGELRAAYREGQEDALGALGLMLNIVVLWNTVYMQRIIEEMRAEGHHVRDEDIARLTPLKFAHVNFHGRYSFALPAEVEGGQLRATRKPADTTATI
;
A
#
# COMPACT_ATOMS: atom_id res chain seq x y z
N MET A 1 13.94 5.79 -27.88
CA MET A 1 12.76 5.70 -28.76
C MET A 1 11.93 6.93 -28.46
N GLU A 2 11.75 7.81 -29.44
CA GLU A 2 10.68 8.81 -29.36
C GLU A 2 9.35 8.09 -29.62
N PRO A 3 8.30 8.33 -28.83
CA PRO A 3 6.98 7.77 -29.11
C PRO A 3 6.52 8.26 -30.47
N ILE A 4 6.10 7.34 -31.34
CA ILE A 4 5.54 7.70 -32.64
C ILE A 4 4.16 8.29 -32.40
N VAL A 5 4.13 9.62 -32.35
CA VAL A 5 2.93 10.45 -32.46
C VAL A 5 2.44 10.30 -33.91
N HIS A 6 1.18 9.90 -34.11
CA HIS A 6 0.64 9.71 -35.45
C HIS A 6 -0.20 10.92 -35.83
N ASP A 7 0.28 11.75 -36.76
CA ASP A 7 -0.33 13.05 -37.12
C ASP A 7 -1.75 12.96 -37.70
N GLY A 8 -2.22 11.74 -38.02
CA GLY A 8 -3.58 11.47 -38.49
C GLY A 8 -4.55 10.95 -37.42
N VAL A 9 -4.07 10.62 -36.22
CA VAL A 9 -4.91 10.13 -35.11
C VAL A 9 -5.05 11.24 -34.09
N LYS A 10 -6.21 11.92 -34.06
CA LYS A 10 -6.47 13.08 -33.21
C LYS A 10 -6.09 12.87 -31.73
N ALA A 11 -6.29 11.65 -31.20
CA ALA A 11 -5.97 11.32 -29.82
C ALA A 11 -4.45 11.24 -29.53
N LEU A 12 -3.64 10.93 -30.56
CA LEU A 12 -2.21 10.70 -30.44
C LEU A 12 -1.38 11.85 -31.03
N SER A 13 -1.99 12.98 -31.42
CA SER A 13 -1.24 14.16 -31.86
C SER A 13 -0.47 14.80 -30.69
N ARG A 14 0.66 15.43 -30.98
CA ARG A 14 1.54 15.98 -29.95
C ARG A 14 0.81 17.00 -29.08
N ASP A 15 0.07 17.90 -29.70
CA ASP A 15 -0.70 18.94 -28.99
C ASP A 15 -1.77 18.32 -28.10
N ARG A 16 -2.43 17.24 -28.53
CA ARG A 16 -3.43 16.55 -27.72
C ARG A 16 -2.80 15.84 -26.53
N LEU A 17 -1.69 15.15 -26.73
CA LEU A 17 -0.97 14.46 -25.65
C LEU A 17 -0.46 15.46 -24.61
N PHE A 18 0.14 16.56 -25.05
CA PHE A 18 0.57 17.64 -24.16
C PHE A 18 -0.61 18.26 -23.40
N TRP A 19 -1.72 18.53 -24.08
CA TRP A 19 -2.92 19.05 -23.43
C TRP A 19 -3.47 18.05 -22.39
N VAL A 20 -3.49 16.75 -22.68
CA VAL A 20 -3.94 15.72 -21.74
C VAL A 20 -3.01 15.64 -20.53
N GLU A 21 -1.70 15.63 -20.74
CA GLU A 21 -0.70 15.64 -19.68
C GLU A 21 -0.93 16.81 -18.71
N GLN A 22 -1.01 18.04 -19.24
CA GLN A 22 -1.18 19.26 -18.44
C GLN A 22 -2.52 19.33 -17.70
N ASN A 23 -3.60 18.74 -18.24
CA ASN A 23 -4.94 18.90 -17.69
C ASN A 23 -5.44 17.70 -16.88
N TYR A 24 -4.95 16.47 -17.14
CA TYR A 24 -5.46 15.26 -16.50
C TYR A 24 -4.42 14.43 -15.75
N LEU A 25 -3.12 14.59 -16.00
CA LEU A 25 -2.07 13.85 -15.30
C LEU A 25 -1.52 14.68 -14.13
N ARG A 26 -2.41 15.05 -13.22
CA ARG A 26 -2.10 15.80 -12.00
C ARG A 26 -2.51 15.00 -10.77
N ALA A 27 -1.81 15.17 -9.66
CA ALA A 27 -2.11 14.45 -8.41
C ALA A 27 -3.61 14.42 -8.06
N SER A 28 -4.31 15.57 -8.08
CA SER A 28 -5.74 15.65 -7.75
C SER A 28 -6.64 14.87 -8.71
N THR A 29 -6.40 14.94 -10.02
CA THR A 29 -7.20 14.21 -11.01
C THR A 29 -6.91 12.71 -10.97
N LEU A 30 -5.65 12.34 -10.71
CA LEU A 30 -5.22 10.94 -10.56
C LEU A 30 -5.80 10.28 -9.30
N ILE A 31 -5.89 11.02 -8.19
CA ILE A 31 -6.54 10.55 -6.94
C ILE A 31 -8.01 10.24 -7.21
N LEU A 32 -8.76 11.18 -7.79
CA LEU A 32 -10.18 10.99 -8.11
C LEU A 32 -10.41 9.85 -9.12
N ALA A 33 -9.54 9.72 -10.13
CA ALA A 33 -9.61 8.63 -11.09
C ALA A 33 -9.37 7.27 -10.41
N ASN A 34 -8.37 7.19 -9.51
CA ASN A 34 -8.12 5.99 -8.72
C ASN A 34 -9.30 5.62 -7.83
N ALA A 35 -9.90 6.59 -7.13
CA ALA A 35 -11.05 6.35 -6.27
C ALA A 35 -12.21 5.69 -7.05
N ARG A 36 -12.49 6.14 -8.28
CA ARG A 36 -13.52 5.53 -9.15
C ARG A 36 -13.18 4.11 -9.58
N LEU A 37 -11.92 3.83 -9.90
CA LEU A 37 -11.51 2.46 -10.27
C LEU A 37 -11.62 1.51 -9.10
N VAL A 38 -11.16 1.95 -7.92
CA VAL A 38 -11.25 1.16 -6.68
C VAL A 38 -12.71 0.90 -6.33
N ASP A 39 -13.57 1.92 -6.39
CA ASP A 39 -15.00 1.77 -6.10
C ASP A 39 -15.67 0.72 -6.99
N PHE A 40 -15.50 0.84 -8.31
CA PHE A 40 -15.99 -0.17 -9.25
C PHE A 40 -15.41 -1.56 -8.97
N HIS A 41 -14.10 -1.65 -8.69
CA HIS A 41 -13.42 -2.90 -8.38
C HIS A 41 -14.04 -3.61 -7.17
N THR A 42 -14.30 -2.87 -6.08
CA THR A 42 -14.88 -3.44 -4.84
C THR A 42 -16.26 -4.08 -5.03
N HIS A 43 -17.01 -3.67 -6.06
CA HIS A 43 -18.32 -4.20 -6.36
C HIS A 43 -18.31 -5.54 -7.12
N LEU A 44 -17.17 -5.94 -7.69
CA LEU A 44 -17.04 -7.21 -8.40
C LEU A 44 -17.18 -8.40 -7.44
N ALA A 45 -17.94 -9.41 -7.84
CA ALA A 45 -18.23 -10.58 -7.01
C ALA A 45 -16.94 -11.35 -6.65
N LEU A 46 -16.00 -11.45 -7.58
CA LEU A 46 -14.70 -12.11 -7.36
C LEU A 46 -13.91 -11.46 -6.22
N VAL A 47 -14.02 -10.14 -6.04
CA VAL A 47 -13.21 -9.40 -5.07
C VAL A 47 -13.55 -9.80 -3.63
N ARG A 48 -14.81 -10.15 -3.36
CA ARG A 48 -15.26 -10.62 -2.04
C ARG A 48 -14.58 -11.93 -1.61
N ALA A 49 -14.02 -12.70 -2.55
CA ALA A 49 -13.27 -13.92 -2.23
C ALA A 49 -11.85 -13.63 -1.70
N TRP A 50 -11.33 -12.41 -1.87
CA TRP A 50 -9.96 -12.05 -1.44
C TRP A 50 -9.90 -11.34 -0.09
N GLY A 51 -10.94 -10.57 0.25
CA GLY A 51 -11.03 -9.76 1.46
C GLY A 51 -12.22 -8.80 1.44
N GLY A 52 -12.58 -8.26 2.60
CA GLY A 52 -13.68 -7.29 2.73
C GLY A 52 -13.23 -5.82 2.57
N GLY A 53 -11.92 -5.57 2.46
CA GLY A 53 -11.36 -4.23 2.37
C GLY A 53 -10.89 -3.66 3.72
N GLU A 54 -11.00 -4.42 4.80
CA GLU A 54 -10.64 -4.02 6.16
C GLU A 54 -9.14 -4.17 6.46
N LEU A 55 -8.43 -5.02 5.71
CA LEU A 55 -6.98 -5.18 5.82
C LEU A 55 -6.26 -4.46 4.70
N ALA A 56 -5.23 -3.71 5.05
CA ALA A 56 -4.29 -3.13 4.10
C ALA A 56 -2.83 -3.47 4.44
N SER A 57 -1.93 -3.25 3.48
CA SER A 57 -0.49 -3.21 3.68
C SER A 57 0.11 -1.90 3.20
N ALA A 58 1.22 -1.49 3.80
CA ALA A 58 2.02 -0.38 3.32
C ALA A 58 3.50 -0.78 3.21
N ASP A 59 4.10 -0.51 2.05
CA ASP A 59 5.54 -0.67 1.83
C ASP A 59 6.06 0.35 0.80
N GLY A 60 7.35 0.63 0.88
CA GLY A 60 8.06 1.52 0.00
C GLY A 60 8.53 0.85 -1.29
N LEU A 61 8.17 1.40 -2.44
CA LEU A 61 8.82 1.10 -3.70
C LEU A 61 9.91 2.14 -3.98
N ARG A 62 11.17 1.71 -4.04
CA ARG A 62 12.34 2.59 -4.11
C ARG A 62 12.74 2.86 -5.57
N PHE A 63 12.92 4.13 -5.92
CA PHE A 63 13.34 4.59 -7.25
C PHE A 63 14.66 5.37 -7.17
N ILE A 64 15.54 5.16 -8.14
CA ILE A 64 16.74 5.98 -8.31
C ILE A 64 16.32 7.31 -8.94
N THR A 65 16.81 8.40 -8.37
CA THR A 65 16.57 9.77 -8.84
C THR A 65 17.92 10.36 -9.24
N PRO A 66 18.32 10.25 -10.52
CA PRO A 66 19.67 10.64 -10.97
C PRO A 66 19.87 12.16 -11.02
N ILE A 67 18.79 12.92 -10.98
CA ILE A 67 18.81 14.37 -10.98
C ILE A 67 18.80 14.92 -9.55
N ARG A 68 19.37 16.12 -9.35
CA ARG A 68 19.37 16.78 -8.04
C ARG A 68 17.97 17.31 -7.75
N THR A 69 17.31 16.77 -6.72
CA THR A 69 16.00 17.22 -6.26
C THR A 69 15.97 17.28 -4.74
N LEU A 70 15.18 18.20 -4.19
CA LEU A 70 14.99 18.33 -2.73
C LEU A 70 14.36 17.07 -2.10
N ASN A 71 13.61 16.30 -2.88
CA ASN A 71 12.86 15.12 -2.42
C ASN A 71 13.60 13.79 -2.67
N SER A 72 14.90 13.87 -2.98
CA SER A 72 15.77 12.70 -3.16
C SER A 72 16.83 12.68 -2.07
N GLY A 73 17.11 11.50 -1.53
CA GLY A 73 18.06 11.31 -0.44
C GLY A 73 19.03 10.17 -0.72
N PRO A 74 20.26 10.22 -0.18
CA PRO A 74 21.19 9.11 -0.27
C PRO A 74 20.77 7.99 0.70
N ASN A 75 20.80 6.75 0.23
CA ASN A 75 20.61 5.58 1.07
C ASN A 75 21.43 4.40 0.50
N PRO A 76 22.64 4.12 1.03
CA PRO A 76 23.52 3.10 0.47
C PRO A 76 22.89 1.70 0.41
N LYS A 77 21.99 1.38 1.35
CA LYS A 77 21.27 0.10 1.40
C LYS A 77 20.37 -0.09 0.17
N TYR A 78 19.67 0.97 -0.25
CA TYR A 78 18.64 0.87 -1.29
C TYR A 78 19.09 1.37 -2.66
N PHE A 79 19.94 2.39 -2.72
CA PHE A 79 20.34 3.04 -3.96
C PHE A 79 21.80 2.77 -4.34
N GLY A 80 22.59 2.18 -3.44
CA GLY A 80 24.03 2.03 -3.60
C GLY A 80 24.79 3.32 -3.28
N ALA A 81 26.12 3.24 -3.31
CA ALA A 81 26.97 4.38 -2.99
C ALA A 81 26.78 5.52 -4.02
N ARG A 82 26.72 6.76 -3.52
CA ARG A 82 26.67 8.01 -4.32
C ARG A 82 25.44 8.16 -5.24
N ARG A 83 24.37 7.39 -5.03
CA ARG A 83 23.10 7.59 -5.73
C ARG A 83 22.05 8.15 -4.79
N LEU A 84 21.22 9.03 -5.33
CA LEU A 84 20.04 9.56 -4.65
C LEU A 84 18.82 8.79 -5.12
N GLY A 85 17.82 8.73 -4.26
CA GLY A 85 16.56 8.13 -4.62
C GLY A 85 15.41 8.59 -3.75
N THR A 86 14.24 8.16 -4.16
CA THR A 86 12.96 8.51 -3.53
C THR A 86 12.16 7.23 -3.34
N THR A 87 11.36 7.20 -2.28
CA THR A 87 10.50 6.07 -1.94
C THR A 87 9.06 6.43 -2.27
N PHE A 88 8.41 5.63 -3.11
CA PHE A 88 6.98 5.64 -3.28
C PHE A 88 6.33 4.71 -2.27
N TYR A 89 5.85 5.28 -1.18
CA TYR A 89 5.22 4.54 -0.10
C TYR A 89 3.76 4.30 -0.43
N ASN A 90 3.41 3.05 -0.77
CA ASN A 90 2.12 2.74 -1.37
C ASN A 90 1.34 1.72 -0.55
N PHE A 91 0.02 1.89 -0.59
CA PHE A 91 -0.93 1.15 0.23
C PHE A 91 -1.77 0.22 -0.64
N LEU A 92 -1.91 -1.02 -0.20
CA LEU A 92 -2.64 -2.07 -0.92
C LEU A 92 -3.67 -2.70 0.00
N SER A 93 -4.92 -2.73 -0.42
CA SER A 93 -5.96 -3.49 0.27
C SER A 93 -5.79 -5.00 0.03
N ASP A 94 -6.32 -5.80 0.94
CA ASP A 94 -6.54 -7.23 0.77
C ASP A 94 -7.41 -7.61 -0.45
N GLN A 95 -8.06 -6.63 -1.07
CA GLN A 95 -8.74 -6.73 -2.36
C GLN A 95 -7.83 -6.47 -3.56
N PHE A 96 -6.50 -6.30 -3.39
CA PHE A 96 -5.52 -5.98 -4.44
C PHE A 96 -5.60 -4.58 -5.06
N SER A 97 -6.59 -3.78 -4.69
CA SER A 97 -6.66 -2.36 -5.08
C SER A 97 -5.69 -1.51 -4.28
N GLY A 98 -4.92 -0.66 -4.97
CA GLY A 98 -4.07 0.35 -4.35
C GLY A 98 -4.91 1.54 -3.90
N LEU A 99 -4.89 1.89 -2.62
CA LEU A 99 -5.76 2.90 -2.03
C LEU A 99 -5.10 4.28 -1.89
N HIS A 100 -3.79 4.33 -1.69
CA HIS A 100 -3.06 5.59 -1.57
C HIS A 100 -1.56 5.40 -1.87
N GLY A 101 -0.86 6.51 -2.09
CA GLY A 101 0.58 6.52 -2.32
C GLY A 101 1.21 7.86 -1.99
N ILE A 102 2.29 7.84 -1.20
CA ILE A 102 2.99 9.03 -0.70
C ILE A 102 4.43 9.03 -1.20
N LEU A 103 4.91 10.20 -1.62
CA LEU A 103 6.30 10.43 -1.94
C LEU A 103 7.09 10.69 -0.65
N ILE A 104 7.99 9.78 -0.28
CA ILE A 104 8.88 9.92 0.88
C ILE A 104 10.32 10.09 0.41
N PRO A 105 11.03 11.17 0.79
CA PRO A 105 12.47 11.30 0.55
C PRO A 105 13.26 10.19 1.23
N GLY A 106 14.23 9.59 0.53
CA GLY A 106 14.87 8.30 0.86
C GLY A 106 15.60 8.15 2.21
N THR A 107 15.54 9.14 3.10
CA THR A 107 16.17 9.16 4.43
C THR A 107 15.17 9.16 5.60
N GLN A 108 13.86 9.34 5.36
CA GLN A 108 12.88 9.37 6.45
C GLN A 108 12.44 7.97 6.88
N ARG A 109 11.97 7.84 8.13
CA ARG A 109 11.37 6.59 8.61
C ARG A 109 9.98 6.43 7.97
N ASP A 110 9.88 5.45 7.08
CA ASP A 110 8.67 5.11 6.33
C ASP A 110 7.44 4.89 7.25
N SER A 111 7.64 4.39 8.48
CA SER A 111 6.54 4.08 9.42
C SER A 111 5.72 5.28 9.89
N PHE A 112 6.27 6.49 9.84
CA PHE A 112 5.55 7.69 10.27
C PHE A 112 4.45 8.09 9.28
N HIS A 113 4.59 7.66 8.03
CA HIS A 113 3.69 8.00 6.93
C HIS A 113 2.55 6.99 6.76
N ILE A 114 2.54 5.90 7.54
CA ILE A 114 1.48 4.87 7.46
C ILE A 114 0.12 5.48 7.84
N LEU A 115 0.05 6.20 8.95
CA LEU A 115 -1.18 6.83 9.41
C LEU A 115 -1.64 7.94 8.46
N ASP A 116 -0.72 8.76 7.95
CA ASP A 116 -1.04 9.77 6.94
C ASP A 116 -1.78 9.12 5.76
N GLY A 117 -1.23 8.06 5.19
CA GLY A 117 -1.84 7.42 4.03
C GLY A 117 -3.15 6.68 4.30
N LEU A 118 -3.37 6.19 5.53
CA LEU A 118 -4.66 5.61 5.93
C LEU A 118 -5.74 6.68 6.10
N MET A 119 -5.38 7.84 6.62
CA MET A 119 -6.32 8.92 6.94
C MET A 119 -6.61 9.84 5.75
N GLU A 120 -5.66 9.99 4.82
CA GLU A 120 -5.77 10.88 3.66
C GLU A 120 -6.28 10.19 2.39
N GLN A 121 -6.51 8.87 2.41
CA GLN A 121 -7.01 8.14 1.25
C GLN A 121 -8.46 8.54 0.88
N GLU A 122 -8.74 8.68 -0.42
CA GLU A 122 -10.05 9.13 -0.94
C GLU A 122 -10.88 8.00 -1.57
N THR A 123 -10.58 6.74 -1.28
CA THR A 123 -11.30 5.59 -1.83
C THR A 123 -12.50 5.18 -0.94
N SER A 124 -13.38 4.34 -1.48
CA SER A 124 -14.50 3.76 -0.71
C SER A 124 -14.07 2.69 0.29
N LEU A 125 -12.82 2.22 0.24
CA LEU A 125 -12.26 1.29 1.22
C LEU A 125 -12.17 1.92 2.61
N ARG A 126 -12.32 1.08 3.63
CA ARG A 126 -12.26 1.44 5.05
C ARG A 126 -11.37 0.45 5.81
N PRO A 127 -10.05 0.45 5.53
CA PRO A 127 -9.13 -0.43 6.25
C PRO A 127 -9.14 -0.09 7.75
N THR A 128 -9.32 -1.10 8.58
CA THR A 128 -9.22 -1.00 10.05
C THR A 128 -7.93 -1.65 10.57
N GLU A 129 -7.32 -2.52 9.77
CA GLU A 129 -6.06 -3.20 10.08
C GLU A 129 -5.01 -2.88 9.01
N ILE A 130 -3.77 -2.63 9.43
CA ILE A 130 -2.66 -2.47 8.50
C ILE A 130 -1.44 -3.30 8.89
N THR A 131 -0.81 -3.90 7.89
CA THR A 131 0.48 -4.57 8.03
C THR A 131 1.60 -3.83 7.30
N SER A 132 2.79 -3.88 7.86
CA SER A 132 4.02 -3.38 7.23
C SER A 132 5.21 -4.23 7.67
N ASP A 133 6.33 -4.09 6.97
CA ASP A 133 7.59 -4.68 7.42
C ASP A 133 8.15 -3.94 8.66
N THR A 134 8.83 -4.70 9.52
CA THR A 134 9.23 -4.31 10.90
C THR A 134 10.20 -3.14 11.02
N HIS A 135 10.71 -2.57 9.92
CA HIS A 135 11.75 -1.53 9.96
C HIS A 135 11.28 -0.16 10.52
N GLY A 136 10.08 -0.07 11.10
CA GLY A 136 9.62 1.14 11.78
C GLY A 136 8.50 0.98 12.82
N ALA A 137 8.24 -0.24 13.32
CA ALA A 137 7.24 -0.46 14.36
C ALA A 137 7.77 -0.01 15.75
N SER A 138 7.59 1.27 16.09
CA SER A 138 7.88 1.78 17.44
C SER A 138 6.65 1.67 18.34
N GLU A 139 6.86 1.69 19.66
CA GLU A 139 5.77 1.77 20.64
C GLU A 139 4.90 3.00 20.37
N MET A 140 5.48 4.13 19.96
CA MET A 140 4.70 5.32 19.61
C MET A 140 3.71 5.06 18.47
N VAL A 141 4.12 4.32 17.43
CA VAL A 141 3.24 3.96 16.31
C VAL A 141 2.10 3.09 16.81
N PHE A 142 2.36 2.02 17.56
CA PHE A 142 1.31 1.21 18.17
C PHE A 142 0.33 2.06 19.02
N GLY A 143 0.86 3.00 19.80
CA GLY A 143 0.06 3.89 20.63
C GLY A 143 -0.88 4.77 19.81
N LEU A 144 -0.38 5.41 18.75
CA LEU A 144 -1.20 6.24 17.86
C LEU A 144 -2.25 5.43 17.10
N PHE A 145 -1.88 4.26 16.58
CA PHE A 145 -2.83 3.34 15.93
C PHE A 145 -3.96 2.97 16.86
N ARG A 146 -3.63 2.56 18.09
CA ARG A 146 -4.61 2.20 19.11
C ARG A 146 -5.53 3.36 19.47
N LEU A 147 -4.98 4.56 19.62
CA LEU A 147 -5.76 5.77 19.94
C LEU A 147 -6.74 6.16 18.82
N LEU A 148 -6.36 5.90 17.57
CA LEU A 148 -7.18 6.20 16.40
C LEU A 148 -8.14 5.07 16.01
N GLY A 149 -8.14 3.95 16.77
CA GLY A 149 -9.03 2.81 16.53
C GLY A 149 -8.57 1.88 15.41
N TYR A 150 -7.31 1.98 14.97
CA TYR A 150 -6.72 1.10 13.97
C TYR A 150 -5.91 -0.02 14.62
N GLN A 151 -5.94 -1.21 14.02
CA GLN A 151 -5.06 -2.31 14.38
C GLN A 151 -3.77 -2.23 13.56
N PHE A 152 -2.63 -2.09 14.24
CA PHE A 152 -1.32 -2.24 13.62
C PHE A 152 -0.84 -3.68 13.76
N SER A 153 -0.61 -4.36 12.63
CA SER A 153 -0.24 -5.78 12.56
C SER A 153 1.07 -5.98 11.78
N PRO A 154 2.22 -5.47 12.27
CA PRO A 154 3.48 -5.59 11.55
C PRO A 154 3.97 -7.04 11.49
N ARG A 155 4.62 -7.42 10.39
CA ARG A 155 5.42 -8.65 10.35
C ARG A 155 6.67 -8.46 11.17
N LEU A 156 6.96 -9.40 12.06
CA LEU A 156 8.15 -9.37 12.92
C LEU A 156 9.27 -10.20 12.30
N ALA A 157 10.39 -9.57 11.97
CA ALA A 157 11.59 -10.28 11.52
C ALA A 157 12.29 -11.01 12.68
N ASP A 158 12.30 -10.43 13.88
CA ASP A 158 12.89 -11.01 15.09
C ASP A 158 11.86 -11.05 16.23
N ALA A 159 10.92 -11.99 16.12
CA ALA A 159 9.91 -12.26 17.13
C ALA A 159 10.50 -12.77 18.47
N GLY A 160 11.65 -13.46 18.41
CA GLY A 160 12.24 -14.14 19.57
C GLY A 160 12.86 -13.20 20.59
N SER A 161 13.25 -11.99 20.19
CA SER A 161 13.79 -10.95 21.08
C SER A 161 12.74 -9.96 21.59
N ALA A 162 11.46 -10.15 21.23
CA ALA A 162 10.42 -9.19 21.54
C ALA A 162 10.04 -9.21 23.04
N THR A 163 10.27 -8.09 23.73
CA THR A 163 9.82 -7.88 25.10
C THR A 163 8.32 -7.60 25.16
N LEU A 164 7.62 -8.32 26.03
CA LEU A 164 6.24 -8.05 26.41
C LEU A 164 6.22 -7.22 27.70
N TYR A 165 5.17 -6.44 27.88
CA TYR A 165 5.00 -5.58 29.05
C TYR A 165 3.80 -6.03 29.88
N ARG A 166 3.92 -5.91 31.20
CA ARG A 166 2.82 -6.18 32.14
C ARG A 166 2.37 -4.93 32.88
N VAL A 167 1.09 -4.86 33.18
CA VAL A 167 0.49 -3.79 34.01
C VAL A 167 0.68 -4.11 35.49
N ASP A 168 0.26 -5.32 35.90
CA ASP A 168 0.36 -5.77 37.27
C ASP A 168 1.74 -6.43 37.51
N PRO A 169 2.58 -5.88 38.40
CA PRO A 169 3.86 -6.48 38.79
C PRO A 169 3.75 -7.90 39.36
N THR A 170 2.62 -8.21 39.98
CA THR A 170 2.40 -9.45 40.74
C THR A 170 1.73 -10.53 39.90
N ALA A 171 1.27 -10.20 38.69
CA ALA A 171 0.68 -11.17 37.78
C ALA A 171 1.67 -12.30 37.43
N ASP A 172 1.20 -13.54 37.52
CA ASP A 172 1.95 -14.72 37.13
C ASP A 172 1.47 -15.23 35.77
N TYR A 173 2.34 -15.12 34.76
CA TYR A 173 2.10 -15.63 33.40
C TYR A 173 2.80 -16.98 33.15
N GLY A 174 3.22 -17.67 34.21
CA GLY A 174 3.87 -18.98 34.15
C GLY A 174 5.11 -18.97 33.25
N PRO A 175 5.19 -19.85 32.23
CA PRO A 175 6.32 -19.92 31.30
C PRO A 175 6.63 -18.62 30.54
N LEU A 176 5.69 -17.66 30.47
CA LEU A 176 5.86 -16.38 29.79
C LEU A 176 6.46 -15.27 30.69
N ASN A 177 6.65 -15.54 31.99
CA ASN A 177 7.27 -14.58 32.91
C ASN A 177 8.65 -14.06 32.44
N PRO A 178 9.53 -14.88 31.86
CA PRO A 178 10.81 -14.40 31.32
C PRO A 178 10.67 -13.38 30.18
N LEU A 179 9.55 -13.38 29.45
CA LEU A 179 9.30 -12.48 28.31
C LEU A 179 8.61 -11.16 28.72
N THR A 180 8.02 -11.12 29.91
CA THR A 180 7.16 -10.03 30.40
C THR A 180 7.83 -9.22 31.52
N ARG A 181 9.15 -9.00 31.44
CA ARG A 181 9.92 -8.41 32.56
C ARG A 181 9.71 -6.91 32.74
N GLU A 182 9.31 -6.22 31.68
CA GLU A 182 9.12 -4.78 31.68
C GLU A 182 7.70 -4.38 32.09
N ARG A 183 7.56 -3.20 32.69
CA ARG A 183 6.29 -2.70 33.25
C ARG A 183 5.77 -1.50 32.48
N ILE A 184 4.45 -1.39 32.41
CA ILE A 184 3.78 -0.20 31.89
C ILE A 184 3.61 0.83 33.00
N ASN A 185 3.96 2.08 32.70
CA ASN A 185 3.76 3.18 33.63
C ASN A 185 2.37 3.80 33.47
N LEU A 186 1.37 3.26 34.17
CA LEU A 186 0.00 3.79 34.14
C LEU A 186 -0.09 5.25 34.61
N LYS A 187 0.75 5.66 35.57
CA LYS A 187 0.76 7.05 36.07
C LYS A 187 1.15 8.04 34.97
N GLN A 188 2.07 7.65 34.08
CA GLN A 188 2.44 8.47 32.93
C GLN A 188 1.25 8.68 31.99
N ILE A 189 0.44 7.64 31.75
CA ILE A 189 -0.77 7.73 30.93
C ILE A 189 -1.78 8.65 31.59
N THR A 190 -2.13 8.39 32.85
CA THR A 190 -3.17 9.17 33.56
C THR A 190 -2.78 10.63 33.73
N ALA A 191 -1.50 10.93 34.00
CA ALA A 191 -1.04 12.31 34.20
C ALA A 191 -1.05 13.16 32.91
N ASN A 192 -1.07 12.54 31.73
CA ASN A 192 -1.03 13.24 30.44
C ASN A 192 -2.26 12.91 29.57
N TRP A 193 -3.31 12.34 30.16
CA TRP A 193 -4.44 11.79 29.41
C TRP A 193 -5.15 12.83 28.55
N ASP A 194 -5.38 14.03 29.09
CA ASP A 194 -6.01 15.12 28.34
C ASP A 194 -5.21 15.52 27.10
N ASP A 195 -3.88 15.57 27.20
CA ASP A 195 -3.02 15.89 26.05
C ASP A 195 -3.01 14.76 25.02
N VAL A 196 -3.02 13.51 25.47
CA VAL A 196 -3.18 12.34 24.59
C VAL A 196 -4.49 12.44 23.80
N LEU A 197 -5.59 12.81 24.46
CA LEU A 197 -6.88 13.01 23.80
C LEU A 197 -6.87 14.20 22.83
N ARG A 198 -6.19 15.30 23.16
CA ARG A 198 -6.02 16.44 22.24
C ARG A 198 -5.28 16.03 20.98
N VAL A 199 -4.20 15.24 21.11
CA VAL A 199 -3.45 14.70 19.97
C VAL A 199 -4.34 13.80 19.12
N ALA A 200 -5.04 12.84 19.72
CA ALA A 200 -5.94 11.94 19.01
C ALA A 200 -7.07 12.70 18.28
N GLY A 201 -7.67 13.69 18.95
CA GLY A 201 -8.68 14.57 18.36
C GLY A 201 -8.15 15.37 17.17
N SER A 202 -6.95 15.94 17.29
CA SER A 202 -6.32 16.76 16.24
C SER A 202 -5.95 15.94 15.01
N LEU A 203 -5.53 14.70 15.21
CA LEU A 203 -5.32 13.73 14.14
C LEU A 203 -6.65 13.37 13.49
N HIS A 204 -7.65 12.98 14.28
CA HIS A 204 -8.96 12.57 13.76
C HIS A 204 -9.67 13.68 12.97
N SER A 205 -9.51 14.95 13.38
CA SER A 205 -10.04 16.11 12.66
C SER A 205 -9.19 16.53 11.45
N GLY A 206 -8.06 15.89 11.18
CA GLY A 206 -7.15 16.25 10.10
C GLY A 206 -6.47 17.61 10.30
N THR A 207 -6.43 18.14 11.52
CA THR A 207 -5.81 19.43 11.83
C THR A 207 -4.29 19.38 11.68
N ILE A 208 -3.70 18.20 11.88
CA ILE A 208 -2.28 17.94 11.73
C ILE A 208 -2.06 16.53 11.20
N LYS A 209 -1.00 16.31 10.42
CA LYS A 209 -0.63 14.98 9.92
C LYS A 209 0.03 14.15 11.01
N ALA A 210 -0.10 12.84 10.95
CA ALA A 210 0.56 11.94 11.90
C ALA A 210 2.09 12.01 11.78
N SER A 211 2.62 12.10 10.57
CA SER A 211 4.07 12.24 10.37
C SER A 211 4.65 13.55 10.92
N GLU A 212 3.84 14.61 11.02
CA GLU A 212 4.19 15.89 11.63
C GLU A 212 4.12 15.82 13.15
N VAL A 213 3.00 15.36 13.72
CA VAL A 213 2.83 15.14 15.18
C VAL A 213 3.95 14.30 15.76
N MET A 214 4.39 13.26 15.06
CA MET A 214 5.47 12.38 15.53
C MET A 214 6.79 13.13 15.79
N ARG A 215 7.06 14.21 15.05
CA ARG A 215 8.26 15.04 15.26
C ARG A 215 8.14 15.90 16.51
N ASP A 216 6.94 16.32 16.86
CA ASP A 216 6.65 17.12 18.04
C ASP A 216 6.52 16.28 19.31
N LEU A 217 6.06 15.03 19.19
CA LEU A 217 5.98 14.09 20.31
C LEU A 217 7.34 13.51 20.70
N ALA A 218 8.30 13.48 19.77
CA ALA A 218 9.64 12.96 20.01
C ALA A 218 10.74 13.78 19.30
N PRO A 219 10.88 15.08 19.60
CA PRO A 219 11.86 15.95 18.94
C PRO A 219 13.27 15.43 19.16
N GLY A 220 14.03 15.28 18.07
CA GLY A 220 15.38 14.72 18.12
C GLY A 220 15.46 13.29 18.69
N GLY A 221 14.34 12.55 18.65
CA GLY A 221 14.25 11.19 19.20
C GLY A 221 14.04 11.14 20.73
N ARG A 222 13.78 12.27 21.39
CA ARG A 222 13.49 12.34 22.82
C ARG A 222 12.00 12.54 23.06
N PRO A 223 11.27 11.52 23.56
CA PRO A 223 9.83 11.64 23.78
C PRO A 223 9.48 12.70 24.83
N THR A 224 8.51 13.57 24.51
CA THR A 224 7.87 14.51 25.45
C THR A 224 7.04 13.76 26.50
N PRO A 225 6.54 14.40 27.57
CA PRO A 225 5.63 13.73 28.52
C PRO A 225 4.41 13.09 27.84
N THR A 226 3.76 13.80 26.92
CA THR A 226 2.67 13.27 26.08
C THR A 226 3.15 12.14 25.18
N GLY A 227 4.30 12.29 24.52
CA GLY A 227 4.90 11.23 23.71
C GLY A 227 5.19 9.96 24.51
N LYS A 228 5.72 10.08 25.74
CA LYS A 228 5.93 8.95 26.65
C LYS A 228 4.62 8.28 27.00
N ALA A 229 3.56 9.03 27.29
CA ALA A 229 2.24 8.48 27.58
C ALA A 229 1.69 7.66 26.39
N ILE A 230 1.82 8.16 25.16
CA ILE A 230 1.43 7.44 23.95
C ILE A 230 2.28 6.17 23.78
N MET A 231 3.59 6.22 24.06
CA MET A 231 4.44 5.02 24.04
C MET A 231 4.01 3.98 25.08
N GLU A 232 3.59 4.36 26.29
CA GLU A 232 3.06 3.41 27.29
C GLU A 232 1.79 2.72 26.78
N ILE A 233 0.89 3.46 26.12
CA ILE A 233 -0.30 2.88 25.44
C ILE A 233 0.14 1.93 24.32
N GLY A 234 1.16 2.30 23.56
CA GLY A 234 1.69 1.45 22.52
C GLY A 234 2.36 0.18 23.03
N ARG A 235 2.99 0.21 24.21
CA ARG A 235 3.53 -0.99 24.85
C ARG A 235 2.42 -1.98 25.23
N LEU A 236 1.28 -1.47 25.71
CA LEU A 236 0.09 -2.28 25.96
C LEU A 236 -0.38 -2.96 24.69
N ASP A 237 -0.66 -2.18 23.65
CA ASP A 237 -1.21 -2.69 22.39
C ASP A 237 -0.23 -3.64 21.67
N ARG A 238 1.05 -3.27 21.64
CA ARG A 238 2.13 -4.13 21.14
C ARG A 238 2.19 -5.45 21.89
N SER A 239 2.12 -5.45 23.22
CA SER A 239 2.16 -6.69 24.01
C SER A 239 0.95 -7.59 23.73
N ALA A 240 -0.23 -7.00 23.61
CA ALA A 240 -1.45 -7.73 23.25
C ALA A 240 -1.33 -8.33 21.84
N TYR A 241 -0.93 -7.53 20.85
CA TYR A 241 -0.71 -7.99 19.49
C TYR A 241 0.32 -9.11 19.43
N LEU A 242 1.49 -8.95 20.07
CA LEU A 242 2.56 -9.95 20.08
C LEU A 242 2.10 -11.27 20.70
N SER A 243 1.33 -11.21 21.78
CA SER A 243 0.77 -12.41 22.42
C SER A 243 -0.13 -13.18 21.46
N THR A 244 -1.02 -12.49 20.74
CA THR A 244 -1.85 -13.09 19.69
C THR A 244 -1.01 -13.58 18.53
N TYR A 245 -0.04 -12.79 18.06
CA TYR A 245 0.83 -13.13 16.93
C TYR A 245 1.67 -14.38 17.20
N PHE A 246 2.06 -14.66 18.45
CA PHE A 246 2.76 -15.89 18.80
C PHE A 246 1.85 -17.10 18.92
N ALA A 247 0.61 -16.93 19.40
CA ALA A 247 -0.33 -18.03 19.55
C ALA A 247 -1.04 -18.41 18.23
N ASP A 248 -1.41 -17.41 17.41
CA ASP A 248 -2.29 -17.59 16.26
C ASP A 248 -1.51 -17.72 14.95
N GLU A 249 -1.48 -18.94 14.39
CA GLU A 249 -0.88 -19.19 13.09
C GLU A 249 -1.65 -18.54 11.93
N LEU A 250 -2.98 -18.45 12.02
CA LEU A 250 -3.81 -17.85 10.97
C LEU A 250 -3.53 -16.35 10.85
N LEU A 251 -3.35 -15.65 11.98
CA LEU A 251 -2.91 -14.25 11.98
C LEU A 251 -1.56 -14.11 11.27
N ARG A 252 -0.56 -14.94 11.61
CA ARG A 252 0.76 -14.91 10.95
C ARG A 252 0.66 -15.18 9.46
N ARG A 253 -0.15 -16.16 9.05
CA ARG A 253 -0.38 -16.48 7.63
C ARG A 253 -1.04 -15.31 6.91
N ARG A 254 -2.07 -14.68 7.51
CA ARG A 254 -2.77 -13.51 6.94
C ARG A 254 -1.81 -12.34 6.72
N VAL A 255 -1.03 -11.99 7.73
CA VAL A 255 0.00 -10.93 7.66
C VAL A 255 1.01 -11.21 6.54
N ASN A 256 1.54 -12.43 6.47
CA ASN A 256 2.50 -12.80 5.43
C ASN A 256 1.88 -12.81 4.03
N THR A 257 0.67 -13.33 3.86
CA THR A 257 -0.05 -13.32 2.58
C THR A 257 -0.21 -11.89 2.08
N GLN A 258 -0.62 -10.96 2.94
CA GLN A 258 -0.81 -9.57 2.53
C GLN A 258 0.51 -8.90 2.12
N LEU A 259 1.61 -9.16 2.83
CA LEU A 259 2.94 -8.66 2.42
C LEU A 259 3.43 -9.28 1.11
N ASN A 260 3.16 -10.56 0.87
CA ASN A 260 3.48 -11.20 -0.42
C ASN A 260 2.67 -10.59 -1.59
N ARG A 261 1.43 -10.15 -1.35
CA ARG A 261 0.64 -9.40 -2.34
C ARG A 261 1.29 -8.05 -2.65
N GLN A 262 1.76 -7.34 -1.63
CA GLN A 262 2.50 -6.09 -1.78
C GLN A 262 3.76 -6.27 -2.64
N GLU A 263 4.56 -7.30 -2.36
CA GLU A 263 5.76 -7.61 -3.15
C GLU A 263 5.43 -7.97 -4.60
N SER A 264 4.38 -8.77 -4.81
CA SER A 264 3.89 -9.10 -6.16
C SER A 264 3.45 -7.85 -6.92
N ARG A 265 2.82 -6.90 -6.24
CA ARG A 265 2.43 -5.61 -6.82
C ARG A 265 3.64 -4.75 -7.15
N HIS A 266 4.67 -4.75 -6.32
CA HIS A 266 5.95 -4.08 -6.62
C HIS A 266 6.63 -4.66 -7.87
N ASN A 267 6.54 -5.97 -8.08
CA ASN A 267 7.04 -6.61 -9.31
C ASN A 267 6.31 -6.13 -10.55
N LEU A 268 4.97 -6.02 -10.50
CA LEU A 268 4.18 -5.41 -11.58
C LEU A 268 4.53 -3.92 -11.76
N ALA A 269 4.69 -3.17 -10.68
CA ALA A 269 5.03 -1.76 -10.72
C ALA A 269 6.35 -1.51 -11.45
N ARG A 270 7.38 -2.34 -11.22
CA ARG A 270 8.66 -2.27 -11.94
C ARG A 270 8.54 -2.59 -13.44
N LYS A 271 7.56 -3.42 -13.84
CA LYS A 271 7.29 -3.69 -15.25
C LYS A 271 6.57 -2.53 -15.94
N ILE A 272 5.63 -1.89 -15.25
CA ILE A 272 4.96 -0.69 -15.73
C ILE A 272 5.96 0.47 -15.81
N PHE A 273 6.72 0.72 -14.74
CA PHE A 273 7.70 1.80 -14.62
C PHE A 273 9.06 1.42 -15.23
N HIS A 274 9.08 1.10 -16.52
CA HIS A 274 10.31 0.68 -17.22
C HIS A 274 11.01 1.80 -17.99
N GLY A 275 10.30 2.89 -18.29
CA GLY A 275 10.83 4.05 -19.02
C GLY A 275 12.07 4.62 -18.34
N GLN A 276 13.01 5.17 -19.13
CA GLN A 276 14.23 5.79 -18.61
C GLN A 276 15.02 4.89 -17.64
N LYS A 277 15.08 3.58 -17.92
CA LYS A 277 15.72 2.55 -17.07
C LYS A 277 15.06 2.38 -15.69
N GLY A 278 13.79 2.76 -15.56
CA GLY A 278 13.06 2.75 -14.29
C GLY A 278 13.52 3.82 -13.30
N GLU A 279 14.19 4.87 -13.78
CA GLU A 279 14.65 6.00 -12.98
C GLU A 279 13.58 7.11 -12.93
N LEU A 280 13.42 7.74 -11.76
CA LEU A 280 12.54 8.89 -11.59
C LEU A 280 13.30 10.17 -11.96
N ARG A 281 12.95 10.81 -13.07
CA ARG A 281 13.65 12.00 -13.59
C ARG A 281 12.88 13.31 -13.48
N ALA A 282 11.75 13.34 -12.78
CA ALA A 282 11.03 14.58 -12.53
C ALA A 282 11.72 15.42 -11.44
N ALA A 283 12.00 16.70 -11.74
CA ALA A 283 12.82 17.57 -10.89
C ALA A 283 12.09 18.14 -9.69
N TYR A 284 10.82 18.48 -9.89
CA TYR A 284 9.96 19.06 -8.86
C TYR A 284 9.10 17.98 -8.20
N ARG A 285 8.66 18.27 -6.97
CA ARG A 285 7.79 17.38 -6.19
C ARG A 285 6.53 16.98 -6.96
N GLU A 286 5.86 17.97 -7.52
CA GLU A 286 4.62 17.79 -8.29
C GLU A 286 4.83 16.80 -9.44
N GLY A 287 5.87 16.99 -10.28
CA GLY A 287 6.16 16.04 -11.35
C GLY A 287 6.54 14.63 -10.87
N GLN A 288 7.11 14.49 -9.67
CA GLN A 288 7.35 13.17 -9.06
C GLN A 288 6.05 12.52 -8.57
N GLU A 289 5.18 13.31 -7.94
CA GLU A 289 3.85 12.88 -7.49
C GLU A 289 2.96 12.50 -8.69
N ASP A 290 3.00 13.25 -9.78
CA ASP A 290 2.26 12.95 -11.01
C ASP A 290 2.74 11.63 -11.64
N ALA A 291 4.05 11.44 -11.76
CA ALA A 291 4.62 10.21 -12.32
C ALA A 291 4.27 8.97 -11.48
N LEU A 292 4.34 9.08 -10.15
CA LEU A 292 4.04 7.96 -9.25
C LEU A 292 2.53 7.76 -9.05
N GLY A 293 1.74 8.83 -9.10
CA GLY A 293 0.28 8.77 -9.12
C GLY A 293 -0.22 8.09 -10.38
N ALA A 294 0.37 8.40 -11.53
CA ALA A 294 0.08 7.72 -12.79
C ALA A 294 0.48 6.23 -12.73
N LEU A 295 1.62 5.90 -12.12
CA LEU A 295 1.99 4.51 -11.85
C LEU A 295 0.95 3.80 -10.97
N GLY A 296 0.48 4.46 -9.90
CA GLY A 296 -0.58 3.96 -9.04
C GLY A 296 -1.87 3.67 -9.80
N LEU A 297 -2.28 4.60 -10.66
CA LEU A 297 -3.45 4.45 -11.55
C LEU A 297 -3.29 3.27 -12.50
N MET A 298 -2.14 3.16 -13.18
CA MET A 298 -1.89 2.05 -14.11
C MET A 298 -1.88 0.70 -13.41
N LEU A 299 -1.38 0.62 -12.18
CA LEU A 299 -1.43 -0.59 -11.37
C LEU A 299 -2.88 -1.01 -11.08
N ASN A 300 -3.73 -0.06 -10.68
CA ASN A 300 -5.14 -0.32 -10.43
C ASN A 300 -5.90 -0.69 -11.71
N ILE A 301 -5.56 -0.09 -12.86
CA ILE A 301 -6.12 -0.47 -14.17
C ILE A 301 -5.81 -1.94 -14.51
N VAL A 302 -4.55 -2.38 -14.33
CA VAL A 302 -4.17 -3.78 -14.60
C VAL A 302 -4.88 -4.73 -13.64
N VAL A 303 -4.95 -4.41 -12.35
CA VAL A 303 -5.68 -5.19 -11.34
C VAL A 303 -7.16 -5.30 -11.71
N LEU A 304 -7.79 -4.18 -12.07
CA LEU A 304 -9.20 -4.15 -12.44
C LEU A 304 -9.45 -4.97 -13.70
N TRP A 305 -8.67 -4.76 -14.76
CA TRP A 305 -8.77 -5.51 -16.00
C TRP A 305 -8.68 -7.02 -15.73
N ASN A 306 -7.66 -7.44 -14.96
CA ASN A 306 -7.47 -8.84 -14.62
C ASN A 306 -8.67 -9.40 -13.86
N THR A 307 -9.17 -8.65 -12.87
CA THR A 307 -10.31 -9.07 -12.05
C THR A 307 -11.57 -9.27 -12.89
N VAL A 308 -11.88 -8.34 -13.79
CA VAL A 308 -13.05 -8.42 -14.68
C VAL A 308 -12.97 -9.66 -15.58
N TYR A 309 -11.84 -9.88 -16.23
CA TYR A 309 -11.70 -11.05 -17.12
C TYR A 309 -11.61 -12.37 -16.36
N MET A 310 -10.99 -12.39 -15.18
CA MET A 310 -10.98 -13.58 -14.33
C MET A 310 -12.39 -13.95 -13.86
N GLN A 311 -13.19 -12.96 -13.46
CA GLN A 311 -14.59 -13.21 -13.10
C GLN A 311 -15.37 -13.78 -14.28
N ARG A 312 -15.21 -13.19 -15.48
CA ARG A 312 -15.85 -13.68 -16.69
C ARG A 312 -15.46 -15.13 -17.02
N ILE A 313 -14.18 -15.48 -16.90
CA ILE A 313 -13.69 -16.85 -17.12
C ILE A 313 -14.30 -17.82 -16.11
N ILE A 314 -14.40 -17.44 -14.82
CA ILE A 314 -15.03 -18.27 -13.79
C ILE A 314 -16.51 -18.51 -14.10
N GLU A 315 -17.24 -17.48 -14.53
CA GLU A 315 -18.65 -17.58 -14.93
C GLU A 315 -18.82 -18.52 -16.13
N GLU A 316 -17.97 -18.39 -17.16
CA GLU A 316 -17.98 -19.28 -18.34
C GLU A 316 -17.67 -20.73 -17.96
N MET A 317 -16.64 -20.96 -17.13
CA MET A 317 -16.30 -22.31 -16.67
C MET A 317 -17.46 -22.96 -15.92
N ARG A 318 -18.14 -22.21 -15.05
CA ARG A 318 -19.33 -22.69 -14.33
C ARG A 318 -20.49 -23.00 -15.28
N ALA A 319 -20.72 -22.15 -16.29
CA ALA A 319 -21.74 -22.37 -17.31
C ALA A 319 -21.45 -23.59 -18.20
N GLU A 320 -20.18 -23.89 -18.45
CA GLU A 320 -19.71 -25.10 -19.15
C GLU A 320 -19.77 -26.37 -18.27
N GLY A 321 -20.23 -26.26 -17.03
CA GLY A 321 -20.38 -27.39 -16.10
C GLY A 321 -19.10 -27.76 -15.34
N HIS A 322 -18.04 -26.95 -15.42
CA HIS A 322 -16.84 -27.18 -14.62
C HIS A 322 -17.09 -26.85 -13.14
N HIS A 323 -16.64 -27.76 -12.26
CA HIS A 323 -16.66 -27.52 -10.83
C HIS A 323 -15.51 -26.57 -10.44
N VAL A 324 -15.85 -25.33 -10.08
CA VAL A 324 -14.89 -24.32 -9.61
C VAL A 324 -15.05 -24.14 -8.11
N ARG A 325 -14.05 -24.59 -7.33
CA ARG A 325 -14.06 -24.53 -5.87
C ARG A 325 -13.78 -23.11 -5.38
N ASP A 326 -14.51 -22.66 -4.36
CA ASP A 326 -14.30 -21.33 -3.78
C ASP A 326 -12.90 -21.17 -3.13
N GLU A 327 -12.33 -22.27 -2.63
CA GLU A 327 -10.95 -22.26 -2.11
C GLU A 327 -9.88 -21.98 -3.19
N ASP A 328 -10.15 -22.33 -4.45
CA ASP A 328 -9.24 -22.03 -5.56
C ASP A 328 -9.41 -20.58 -5.99
N ILE A 329 -10.65 -20.07 -6.00
CA ILE A 329 -10.96 -18.66 -6.28
C ILE A 329 -10.25 -17.75 -5.29
N ALA A 330 -10.28 -18.07 -4.00
CA ALA A 330 -9.60 -17.30 -2.95
C ALA A 330 -8.08 -17.23 -3.11
N ARG A 331 -7.47 -18.19 -3.83
CA ARG A 331 -6.02 -18.26 -4.11
C ARG A 331 -5.62 -17.55 -5.40
N LEU A 332 -6.59 -17.12 -6.21
CA LEU A 332 -6.31 -16.37 -7.43
C LEU A 332 -5.67 -15.01 -7.12
N THR A 333 -4.90 -14.49 -8.08
CA THR A 333 -4.29 -13.17 -7.97
C THR A 333 -4.45 -12.37 -9.26
N PRO A 334 -4.97 -11.13 -9.18
CA PRO A 334 -5.07 -10.22 -10.33
C PRO A 334 -3.75 -9.50 -10.63
N LEU A 335 -2.63 -9.92 -10.02
CA LEU A 335 -1.32 -9.31 -10.21
C LEU A 335 -0.49 -10.00 -11.31
N LYS A 336 -1.05 -10.99 -12.02
CA LYS A 336 -0.36 -11.62 -13.16
C LYS A 336 -0.36 -10.68 -14.36
N PHE A 337 0.77 -10.59 -15.05
CA PHE A 337 0.97 -9.61 -16.12
C PHE A 337 1.67 -10.15 -17.37
N ALA A 338 1.86 -11.47 -17.48
CA ALA A 338 2.52 -12.08 -18.64
C ALA A 338 1.77 -11.82 -19.96
N HIS A 339 0.46 -11.61 -19.91
CA HIS A 339 -0.39 -11.31 -21.06
C HIS A 339 -0.41 -9.80 -21.41
N VAL A 340 0.17 -8.93 -20.59
CA VAL A 340 0.18 -7.48 -20.80
C VAL A 340 1.42 -7.10 -21.62
N ASN A 341 1.20 -6.44 -22.75
CA ASN A 341 2.29 -5.90 -23.53
C ASN A 341 2.76 -4.56 -22.95
N PHE A 342 3.97 -4.51 -22.38
CA PHE A 342 4.59 -3.29 -21.83
C PHE A 342 5.57 -2.61 -22.81
N HIS A 343 5.89 -3.23 -23.94
CA HIS A 343 6.92 -2.76 -24.86
C HIS A 343 6.50 -2.83 -26.32
N GLY A 344 7.15 -2.05 -27.17
CA GLY A 344 6.92 -2.12 -28.61
C GLY A 344 5.64 -1.41 -29.05
N ARG A 345 4.83 -2.08 -29.87
CA ARG A 345 3.68 -1.46 -30.56
C ARG A 345 2.38 -1.64 -29.79
N TYR A 346 1.66 -0.54 -29.64
CA TYR A 346 0.31 -0.51 -29.08
C TYR A 346 -0.70 -0.31 -30.18
N SER A 347 -1.76 -1.13 -30.19
CA SER A 347 -2.93 -0.88 -31.03
C SER A 347 -4.02 -0.25 -30.17
N PHE A 348 -4.51 0.91 -30.59
CA PHE A 348 -5.64 1.59 -29.97
C PHE A 348 -6.96 1.32 -30.72
N ALA A 349 -6.94 0.43 -31.71
CA ALA A 349 -8.16 -0.02 -32.35
C ALA A 349 -8.97 -0.86 -31.36
N LEU A 350 -10.18 -0.40 -31.03
CA LEU A 350 -11.13 -1.15 -30.22
C LEU A 350 -11.92 -2.09 -31.13
N PRO A 351 -11.99 -3.40 -30.84
CA PRO A 351 -12.94 -4.27 -31.51
C PRO A 351 -14.37 -3.74 -31.31
N ALA A 352 -15.23 -3.91 -32.33
CA ALA A 352 -16.60 -3.39 -32.31
C ALA A 352 -17.41 -3.87 -31.09
N GLU A 353 -17.16 -5.10 -30.63
CA GLU A 353 -17.74 -5.67 -29.40
C GLU A 353 -17.41 -4.80 -28.18
N VAL A 354 -16.14 -4.42 -28.04
CA VAL A 354 -15.66 -3.60 -26.90
C VAL A 354 -16.16 -2.17 -27.01
N GLU A 355 -16.20 -1.62 -28.22
CA GLU A 355 -16.81 -0.30 -28.46
C GLU A 355 -18.31 -0.29 -28.13
N GLY A 356 -19.00 -1.42 -28.35
CA GLY A 356 -20.37 -1.66 -27.93
C GLY A 356 -20.55 -1.99 -26.43
N GLY A 357 -19.49 -1.92 -25.63
CA GLY A 357 -19.53 -2.15 -24.18
C GLY A 357 -19.41 -3.62 -23.74
N GLN A 358 -19.12 -4.54 -24.66
CA GLN A 358 -18.93 -5.95 -24.35
C GLN A 358 -17.47 -6.26 -23.95
N LEU A 359 -17.26 -7.38 -23.27
CA LEU A 359 -15.91 -7.90 -23.01
C LEU A 359 -15.38 -8.62 -24.25
N ARG A 360 -14.06 -8.63 -24.42
CA ARG A 360 -13.42 -9.46 -25.45
C ARG A 360 -13.67 -10.94 -25.14
N ALA A 361 -13.76 -11.76 -26.18
CA ALA A 361 -13.78 -13.21 -26.00
C ALA A 361 -12.59 -13.71 -25.19
N THR A 362 -12.83 -14.66 -24.29
CA THR A 362 -11.79 -15.33 -23.52
C THR A 362 -11.00 -16.27 -24.42
N ARG A 363 -9.69 -16.40 -24.18
CA ARG A 363 -8.86 -17.35 -24.94
C ARG A 363 -9.08 -18.75 -24.38
N LYS A 364 -9.37 -19.73 -25.24
CA LYS A 364 -9.48 -21.13 -24.79
C LYS A 364 -8.08 -21.77 -24.79
N PRO A 365 -7.80 -22.74 -23.90
CA PRO A 365 -6.50 -23.40 -23.83
C PRO A 365 -6.04 -23.98 -25.17
N ALA A 366 -6.96 -24.50 -25.98
CA ALA A 366 -6.71 -25.04 -27.32
C ALA A 366 -6.14 -24.00 -28.32
N ASP A 367 -6.41 -22.72 -28.10
CA ASP A 367 -5.92 -21.64 -28.96
C ASP A 367 -4.47 -21.23 -28.63
N THR A 368 -3.93 -21.71 -27.50
CA THR A 368 -2.63 -21.27 -26.95
C THR A 368 -1.45 -22.06 -27.50
N THR A 369 -1.67 -23.20 -28.14
CA THR A 369 -0.61 -24.06 -28.73
C THR A 369 -0.03 -23.53 -30.04
N ALA A 370 -0.50 -22.39 -30.55
CA ALA A 370 -0.12 -21.90 -31.88
C ALA A 370 0.95 -20.79 -31.88
N THR A 371 1.53 -20.40 -30.74
CA THR A 371 2.58 -19.35 -30.77
C THR A 371 3.50 -19.42 -29.55
N ILE A 372 4.69 -20.00 -29.74
CA ILE A 372 5.90 -19.74 -28.96
C ILE A 372 6.86 -18.96 -29.85
#